data_AF-A0A7H8MGX1-F1
#
_entry.id   AF-A0A7H8MGX1-F1
#
_cell.length_a   1.000
_cell.length_b   1.000
_cell.length_c   1.000
_cell.angle_alpha   90.00
_cell.angle_beta   90.00
_cell.angle_gamma   90.00
#
_symmetry.space_group_name_H-M   'P 1'
#
loop_
_entity.id
_entity.type
_entity.pdbx_description
1 polymer ?
#
loop_
_entity_poly.entity_id
_entity_poly.type
_entity_poly.pdbx_seq_one_letter_code
_entity_poly.pdbx_strand_id
1 'polypeptide(L)'
;MSLTSAATLATLDRTGPRRITDLAAVEGVTQPAMTVLVRVMEESGLVERRGDASDKRVTLVCLTEAGASYVRTRRQAGVQAFERLIGKLTGDEVEALVAALPALQHLADLESQDREAPNQ
;
A
#
# COMPACT_ATOMS: atom_id res chain seq x y z
N MET A 1 7.61 -3.66 11.60
CA MET A 1 6.32 -3.29 10.96
C MET A 1 5.81 -4.48 10.17
N SER A 2 4.54 -4.87 10.33
CA SER A 2 3.95 -6.01 9.60
C SER A 2 3.77 -5.71 8.11
N LEU A 3 3.70 -6.75 7.26
CA LEU A 3 3.38 -6.63 5.83
C LEU A 3 2.02 -5.95 5.63
N THR A 4 1.01 -6.34 6.40
CA THR A 4 -0.33 -5.75 6.33
C THR A 4 -0.31 -4.26 6.69
N SER A 5 0.39 -3.86 7.76
CA SER A 5 0.49 -2.43 8.11
C SER A 5 1.11 -1.60 6.97
N ALA A 6 2.13 -2.16 6.30
CA ALA A 6 2.76 -1.48 5.20
C ALA A 6 1.85 -1.35 3.96
N ALA A 7 1.10 -2.42 3.66
CA ALA A 7 0.10 -2.41 2.61
C ALA A 7 -1.02 -1.39 2.94
N THR A 8 -1.49 -1.34 4.19
CA THR A 8 -2.46 -0.34 4.64
C THR A 8 -1.96 1.09 4.45
N LEU A 9 -0.71 1.40 4.83
CA LEU A 9 -0.14 2.74 4.59
C LEU A 9 -0.06 3.06 3.08
N ALA A 10 0.33 2.09 2.24
CA ALA A 10 0.37 2.27 0.80
C ALA A 10 -1.02 2.48 0.19
N THR A 11 -2.05 1.80 0.70
CA THR A 11 -3.45 2.00 0.33
C THR A 11 -3.92 3.40 0.69
N LEU A 12 -3.60 3.90 1.89
CA LEU A 12 -3.92 5.26 2.30
C LEU A 12 -3.17 6.32 1.48
N ASP A 13 -1.91 6.08 1.11
CA ASP A 13 -1.11 6.98 0.26
C ASP A 13 -1.72 7.11 -1.14
N ARG A 14 -2.16 5.99 -1.72
CA ARG A 14 -2.75 5.95 -3.05
C ARG A 14 -4.18 6.48 -3.10
N THR A 15 -4.97 6.26 -2.05
CA THR A 15 -6.42 6.46 -2.11
C THR A 15 -6.99 7.48 -1.14
N GLY A 16 -6.13 8.09 -0.31
CA GLY A 16 -6.52 9.07 0.68
C GLY A 16 -7.18 8.47 1.92
N PRO A 17 -7.79 9.32 2.77
CA PRO A 17 -8.43 8.92 4.02
C PRO A 17 -9.54 7.88 3.83
N ARG A 18 -9.52 6.83 4.65
CA ARG A 18 -10.45 5.68 4.54
C ARG A 18 -11.00 5.25 5.90
N ARG A 19 -12.18 4.62 5.91
CA ARG A 19 -12.71 4.00 7.15
C ARG A 19 -11.94 2.73 7.47
N ILE A 20 -11.89 2.37 8.76
CA ILE A 20 -11.29 1.10 9.21
C ILE A 20 -11.94 -0.11 8.54
N THR A 21 -13.26 -0.08 8.31
CA THR A 21 -14.00 -1.14 7.62
C THR A 21 -13.52 -1.33 6.19
N ASP A 22 -13.26 -0.23 5.49
CA ASP A 22 -12.85 -0.26 4.09
C ASP A 22 -11.41 -0.75 3.99
N LEU A 23 -10.54 -0.29 4.89
CA LEU A 23 -9.17 -0.79 5.00
C LEU A 23 -9.16 -2.29 5.30
N ALA A 24 -10.00 -2.76 6.23
CA ALA A 24 -10.09 -4.18 6.55
C ALA A 24 -10.49 -5.02 5.33
N ALA A 25 -11.47 -4.55 4.54
CA ALA A 25 -11.90 -5.20 3.31
C ALA A 25 -10.80 -5.22 2.25
N VAL A 26 -10.15 -4.08 1.99
CA VAL A 26 -9.07 -3.98 0.98
C VAL A 26 -7.87 -4.86 1.34
N GLU A 27 -7.50 -4.91 2.61
CA GLU A 27 -6.33 -5.65 3.09
C GLU A 27 -6.63 -7.11 3.43
N GLY A 28 -7.88 -7.58 3.23
CA GLY A 28 -8.29 -8.97 3.45
C GLY A 28 -8.21 -9.43 4.91
N VAL A 29 -8.39 -8.52 5.88
CA VAL A 29 -8.32 -8.83 7.31
C VAL A 29 -9.62 -8.47 8.03
N THR A 30 -9.80 -8.99 9.24
CA THR A 30 -10.97 -8.64 10.06
C THR A 30 -10.89 -7.20 10.57
N GLN A 31 -12.04 -6.56 10.81
CA GLN A 31 -12.09 -5.20 11.38
C GLN A 31 -11.39 -5.07 12.74
N PRO A 32 -11.51 -6.02 13.70
CA PRO A 32 -10.73 -5.97 14.94
C PRO A 32 -9.22 -6.04 14.68
N ALA A 33 -8.76 -6.88 13.76
CA ALA A 33 -7.34 -6.95 13.40
C ALA A 33 -6.86 -5.63 12.79
N MET A 34 -7.63 -5.04 11.87
CA MET A 34 -7.31 -3.73 11.29
C MET A 34 -7.28 -2.63 12.37
N THR A 35 -8.18 -2.66 13.35
CA THR A 35 -8.19 -1.69 14.46
C THR A 35 -6.88 -1.75 15.26
N VAL A 36 -6.38 -2.95 15.55
CA VAL A 36 -5.08 -3.15 16.22
C VAL A 36 -3.94 -2.63 15.34
N LEU A 37 -3.94 -2.94 14.04
CA LEU A 37 -2.91 -2.46 13.11
C LEU A 37 -2.88 -0.92 13.04
N VAL A 38 -4.04 -0.27 12.92
CA VAL A 38 -4.16 1.18 12.91
C VAL A 38 -3.64 1.78 14.20
N ARG A 39 -3.99 1.20 15.36
CA ARG A 39 -3.48 1.67 16.65
C ARG A 39 -1.95 1.64 16.71
N VAL A 40 -1.32 0.55 16.27
CA VAL A 40 0.15 0.45 16.22
C VAL A 40 0.76 1.51 15.29
N MET A 41 0.11 1.79 14.15
CA MET A 41 0.55 2.82 13.22
C MET A 41 0.38 4.24 13.77
N GLU A 42 -0.68 4.51 14.54
CA GLU A 42 -0.89 5.78 15.25
C GLU A 42 0.15 5.97 16.36
N GLU A 43 0.41 4.93 17.17
CA GLU A 43 1.45 4.95 18.20
C GLU A 43 2.83 5.20 17.60
N SER A 44 3.04 4.80 16.34
CA SER A 44 4.26 5.07 15.57
C SER A 44 4.25 6.44 14.86
N GLY A 45 3.17 7.23 15.00
CA GLY A 45 3.01 8.54 14.37
C GLY A 45 2.81 8.51 12.85
N LEU A 46 2.50 7.36 12.26
CA LEU A 46 2.39 7.18 10.80
C LEU A 46 0.97 7.47 10.28
N VAL A 47 -0.04 7.29 11.12
CA VAL A 47 -1.42 7.63 10.80
C VAL A 47 -2.07 8.37 11.95
N GLU A 48 -3.20 8.99 11.67
CA GLU A 48 -4.07 9.63 12.66
C GLU A 48 -5.53 9.38 12.31
N ARG A 49 -6.39 9.38 13.33
CA ARG A 49 -7.84 9.35 13.16
C ARG A 49 -8.40 10.77 13.14
N ARG A 50 -9.15 11.10 12.11
CA ARG A 50 -9.87 12.37 11.97
C ARG A 50 -11.36 12.09 11.79
N GLY A 51 -12.20 12.93 12.38
CA GLY A 51 -13.63 12.92 12.10
C GLY A 51 -13.90 13.31 10.65
N ASP A 52 -14.90 12.71 10.03
CA ASP A 52 -15.36 13.12 8.70
C ASP A 52 -16.07 14.48 8.78
N ALA A 53 -15.74 15.39 7.86
CA ALA A 53 -16.30 16.74 7.85
C ALA A 53 -17.80 16.76 7.52
N SER A 54 -18.30 15.73 6.83
CA SER A 54 -19.70 15.57 6.43
C SER A 54 -20.54 14.78 7.45
N ASP A 55 -19.93 13.84 8.19
CA ASP A 55 -20.58 13.12 9.29
C ASP A 55 -19.62 12.91 10.47
N LYS A 56 -19.80 13.68 11.55
CA LYS A 56 -18.97 13.60 12.77
C LYS A 56 -19.01 12.23 13.47
N ARG A 57 -19.94 11.34 13.11
CA ARG A 57 -19.99 9.96 13.63
C ARG A 57 -19.03 9.02 12.89
N VAL A 58 -18.48 9.46 11.77
CA VAL A 58 -17.53 8.70 10.96
C VAL A 58 -16.12 9.12 11.32
N THR A 59 -15.27 8.12 11.58
CA THR A 59 -13.85 8.33 11.81
C THR A 59 -13.05 7.75 10.65
N LEU A 60 -12.23 8.59 10.02
CA LEU A 60 -11.33 8.23 8.93
C LEU A 60 -9.93 8.06 9.47
N VAL A 61 -9.21 7.09 8.93
CA VAL A 61 -7.77 6.93 9.12
C VAL A 61 -7.07 7.72 8.01
N CYS A 62 -6.15 8.60 8.40
CA CYS A 62 -5.39 9.47 7.51
C CYS A 62 -3.90 9.19 7.70
N LEU A 63 -3.10 9.28 6.63
CA LEU A 63 -1.65 9.37 6.79
C LEU A 63 -1.29 10.71 7.42
N THR A 64 -0.32 10.66 8.33
CA THR A 64 0.41 11.86 8.74
C THR A 64 1.46 12.19 7.67
N GLU A 65 2.10 13.35 7.77
CA GLU A 65 3.26 13.68 6.93
C GLU A 65 4.40 12.67 7.10
N ALA A 66 4.65 12.23 8.35
CA ALA A 66 5.63 11.20 8.66
C ALA A 66 5.25 9.85 8.01
N GLY A 67 3.97 9.48 8.04
CA GLY A 67 3.45 8.30 7.33
C GLY A 67 3.68 8.35 5.83
N ALA A 68 3.35 9.47 5.19
CA ALA A 68 3.56 9.65 3.76
C ALA A 68 5.05 9.60 3.39
N SER A 69 5.91 10.21 4.21
CA SER A 69 7.37 10.14 4.05
C SER A 69 7.90 8.71 4.21
N TYR A 70 7.37 7.96 5.18
CA TYR A 70 7.72 6.57 5.41
C TYR A 70 7.39 5.69 4.19
N VAL A 71 6.19 5.83 3.61
CA VAL A 71 5.79 5.10 2.40
C VAL A 71 6.72 5.40 1.23
N ARG A 72 7.02 6.68 0.98
CA ARG A 72 7.95 7.09 -0.09
C ARG A 72 9.35 6.53 0.11
N THR A 73 9.89 6.63 1.32
CA THR A 73 11.24 6.12 1.65
C THR A 73 11.31 4.60 1.46
N ARG A 74 10.28 3.88 1.91
CA ARG A 74 10.21 2.43 1.74
C ARG A 74 10.16 2.03 0.26
N ARG A 75 9.40 2.76 -0.55
CA ARG A 75 9.34 2.54 -2.01
C ARG A 75 10.71 2.75 -2.65
N GLN A 76 11.41 3.83 -2.31
CA GLN A 76 12.75 4.12 -2.81
C GLN A 76 13.77 3.05 -2.39
N ALA A 77 13.73 2.60 -1.14
CA ALA A 77 14.61 1.53 -0.66
C ALA A 77 14.38 0.22 -1.42
N GLY A 78 13.13 -0.10 -1.77
CA GLY A 78 12.78 -1.25 -2.61
C GLY A 78 13.37 -1.15 -4.01
N VAL A 79 13.25 0.02 -4.65
CA VAL A 79 13.83 0.29 -5.97
C VAL A 79 15.35 0.13 -5.94
N GLN A 80 16.03 0.77 -4.98
CA GLN A 80 17.49 0.68 -4.84
C GLN A 80 17.96 -0.75 -4.55
N ALA A 81 17.18 -1.53 -3.80
CA ALA A 81 17.49 -2.94 -3.58
C ALA A 81 17.39 -3.74 -4.88
N PHE A 82 16.35 -3.51 -5.68
CA PHE A 82 16.19 -4.17 -6.99
C PHE A 82 17.26 -3.75 -8.00
N GLU A 83 17.57 -2.47 -8.12
CA GLU A 83 18.63 -1.96 -9.01
C GLU A 83 19.97 -2.66 -8.72
N ARG A 84 20.34 -2.78 -7.45
CA ARG A 84 21.55 -3.47 -7.01
C ARG A 84 21.53 -4.97 -7.31
N LEU A 85 20.37 -5.62 -7.31
CA LEU A 85 20.25 -7.04 -7.66
C LEU A 85 20.31 -7.24 -9.18
N ILE A 86 19.63 -6.39 -9.94
CA ILE A 86 19.67 -6.40 -11.41
C ILE A 86 21.10 -6.17 -11.91
N GLY A 87 21.85 -5.27 -11.28
CA GLY A 87 23.27 -5.05 -11.59
C GLY A 87 24.20 -6.24 -11.36
N LYS A 88 23.70 -7.35 -10.78
CA LYS A 88 24.45 -8.60 -10.60
C LYS A 88 24.08 -9.69 -11.60
N LEU A 89 23.08 -9.45 -12.46
CA LEU A 89 22.63 -10.41 -13.44
C LEU A 89 23.58 -10.46 -14.63
N THR A 90 23.66 -11.64 -15.26
CA THR A 90 24.32 -11.87 -16.54
C THR A 90 23.50 -11.29 -17.69
N GLY A 91 24.10 -11.18 -18.89
CA GLY A 91 23.41 -10.72 -20.09
C GLY A 91 22.16 -11.53 -20.40
N ASP A 92 22.27 -12.86 -20.41
CA ASP A 92 21.17 -13.79 -20.70
C ASP A 92 20.03 -13.66 -19.66
N GLU A 93 20.35 -13.47 -18.39
CA GLU A 93 19.35 -13.25 -17.34
C GLU A 93 18.64 -11.90 -17.49
N VAL A 94 19.36 -10.86 -17.92
CA VAL A 94 18.76 -9.56 -18.24
C VAL A 94 17.84 -9.68 -19.44
N GLU A 95 18.26 -10.38 -20.50
CA GLU A 95 17.42 -10.62 -21.67
C GLU A 95 16.14 -11.38 -21.31
N ALA A 96 16.24 -12.42 -20.49
CA ALA A 96 15.08 -13.16 -20.00
C ALA A 96 14.14 -12.28 -19.18
N LEU A 97 14.67 -11.41 -18.30
CA LEU A 97 13.87 -10.47 -17.52
C LEU A 97 13.15 -9.46 -18.41
N VAL A 98 13.85 -8.89 -19.41
CA VAL A 98 13.26 -7.95 -20.38
C VAL A 98 12.17 -8.62 -21.19
N ALA A 99 12.38 -9.86 -21.64
CA ALA A 99 11.37 -10.63 -22.38
C ALA A 99 10.11 -10.93 -21.54
N ALA A 100 10.23 -11.00 -20.22
CA ALA A 100 9.10 -11.20 -19.30
C ALA A 100 8.33 -9.90 -18.98
N LEU A 101 8.92 -8.72 -19.16
CA LEU A 101 8.29 -7.43 -18.80
C LEU A 101 6.89 -7.22 -19.40
N PRO A 102 6.61 -7.52 -20.68
CA PRO A 102 5.28 -7.33 -21.25
C PRO A 102 4.19 -8.16 -20.53
N ALA A 103 4.51 -9.39 -20.14
CA ALA A 103 3.57 -10.24 -19.39
C ALA A 103 3.33 -9.71 -17.98
N LEU A 104 4.38 -9.22 -17.30
CA LEU A 104 4.27 -8.59 -15.98
C LEU A 104 3.46 -7.29 -16.04
N GLN A 105 3.62 -6.48 -17.08
CA GLN A 105 2.81 -5.29 -17.32
C GLN A 105 1.34 -5.66 -17.51
N HIS A 106 1.06 -6.67 -18.33
CA HIS A 106 -0.31 -7.12 -18.54
C HIS A 106 -0.97 -7.61 -17.24
N LEU A 107 -0.24 -8.34 -16.39
CA LEU A 107 -0.74 -8.74 -15.06
C LEU A 107 -1.09 -7.53 -14.18
N ALA A 108 -0.27 -6.48 -14.19
CA ALA A 108 -0.53 -5.26 -13.44
C ALA A 108 -1.76 -4.47 -13.96
N ASP A 109 -1.98 -4.48 -15.27
CA ASP A 109 -3.16 -3.87 -15.89
C ASP A 109 -4.44 -4.63 -15.50
N LEU A 110 -4.40 -5.96 -15.51
CA LEU A 110 -5.52 -6.81 -15.06
C LEU A 110 -5.85 -6.56 -13.59
N GLU A 111 -4.85 -6.48 -12.71
CA GLU A 111 -5.06 -6.17 -11.29
C GLU A 111 -5.66 -4.77 -11.07
N SER A 112 -5.24 -3.79 -11.87
CA SER A 112 -5.81 -2.44 -11.83
C SER A 112 -7.28 -2.44 -12.24
N GLN A 113 -7.64 -3.19 -13.29
CA GLN A 113 -9.02 -3.32 -13.78
C GLN A 113 -9.93 -4.01 -12.74
N ASP A 114 -9.46 -5.08 -12.09
CA ASP A 114 -10.20 -5.77 -11.03
C ASP A 114 -10.45 -4.86 -9.82
N ARG A 115 -9.51 -3.96 -9.50
CA ARG A 115 -9.65 -3.00 -8.39
C ARG A 115 -10.54 -1.80 -8.74
N GLU A 116 -10.62 -1.43 -10.03
CA GLU A 116 -11.44 -0.31 -10.52
C GLU A 116 -12.89 -0.70 -10.74
N ALA A 117 -13.21 -1.98 -10.92
CA ALA A 117 -14.58 -2.48 -10.95
C ALA A 117 -15.15 -2.57 -9.53
N PRO A 118 -15.91 -1.58 -9.04
CA PRO A 118 -16.56 -1.72 -7.75
C PRO A 118 -17.69 -2.73 -7.96
N ASN A 119 -17.77 -3.71 -7.07
CA ASN A 119 -18.87 -4.67 -6.93
C ASN A 119 -20.22 -4.04 -7.37
N GLN A 120 -20.77 -4.51 -8.50
CA GLN A 120 -22.14 -4.20 -8.94
C GLN A 120 -23.15 -4.70 -7.91
#